data_AF-A0A355UIT8-F1
#
_entry.id   AF-A0A355UIT8-F1
#
_cell.length_a   1.000
_cell.length_b   1.000
_cell.length_c   1.000
_cell.angle_alpha   90.00
_cell.angle_beta   90.00
_cell.angle_gamma   90.00
#
_symmetry.space_group_name_H-M   'P 1'
#
loop_
_entity.id
_entity.type
_entity.pdbx_description
1 polymer ?
#
loop_
_entity_poly.entity_id
_entity_poly.type
_entity_poly.pdbx_seq_one_letter_code
_entity_poly.pdbx_strand_id
1 'polypeptide(L)'
;DNLKQYLKQYYPDSKCDMCNAFISLTSNILNKNGKAGLVTQNSWIYLDSFIDFRREILSNSSIKSIIELGSNAFYDLSGEKANIALLTFEKSNYENDNFIKLISLKNLPQQKYEQLLNTKSNIENYTRRVSQYEILNTESVQFDMFSSKGLRDILKNSSTYGEYAIPMQGTSTGNAKSLIDFYWRHIGDSDWVPVSKGGGYSRWQGLNYYCVK
;
A
#
# COMPACT_ATOMS: atom_id res chain seq x y z
N ASP A 1 -4.84 4.94 25.76
CA ASP A 1 -3.91 3.83 26.09
C ASP A 1 -4.53 2.44 26.09
N ASN A 2 -5.74 2.25 26.64
CA ASN A 2 -6.38 0.92 26.71
C ASN A 2 -6.62 0.27 25.32
N LEU A 3 -7.20 0.99 24.35
CA LEU A 3 -7.46 0.43 23.01
C LEU A 3 -6.18 -0.01 22.27
N LYS A 4 -5.11 0.78 22.34
CA LYS A 4 -3.84 0.44 21.67
C LYS A 4 -3.21 -0.80 22.30
N GLN A 5 -3.31 -0.96 23.62
CA GLN A 5 -2.87 -2.17 24.32
C GLN A 5 -3.73 -3.38 23.94
N TYR A 6 -5.05 -3.20 23.87
CA TYR A 6 -5.97 -4.24 23.40
C TYR A 6 -5.61 -4.70 21.98
N LEU A 7 -5.43 -3.78 21.04
CA LEU A 7 -5.05 -4.12 19.67
C LEU A 7 -3.68 -4.79 19.59
N LYS A 8 -2.71 -4.39 20.43
CA LYS A 8 -1.41 -5.08 20.53
C LYS A 8 -1.54 -6.51 21.03
N GLN A 9 -2.44 -6.75 21.97
CA GLN A 9 -2.61 -8.05 22.60
C GLN A 9 -3.39 -9.03 21.71
N TYR A 10 -4.45 -8.55 21.04
CA TYR A 10 -5.40 -9.42 20.33
C TYR A 10 -5.27 -9.35 18.80
N TYR A 11 -4.67 -8.28 18.25
CA TYR A 11 -4.51 -8.06 16.80
C TYR A 11 -3.10 -7.55 16.44
N PRO A 12 -2.02 -8.25 16.88
CA PRO A 12 -0.65 -7.80 16.66
C PRO A 12 -0.29 -7.71 15.17
N ASP A 13 -0.78 -8.66 14.35
CA ASP A 13 -0.47 -8.75 12.92
C ASP A 13 -1.14 -7.62 12.12
N SER A 14 -2.31 -7.15 12.56
CA SER A 14 -2.98 -5.95 12.04
C SER A 14 -2.24 -4.65 12.40
N LYS A 15 -1.01 -4.71 12.92
CA LYS A 15 -0.16 -3.58 13.34
C LYS A 15 -0.81 -2.62 14.31
N CYS A 16 -1.71 -3.16 15.13
CA CYS A 16 -2.47 -2.39 16.11
C CYS A 16 -3.30 -1.27 15.45
N ASP A 17 -3.59 -1.40 14.16
CA ASP A 17 -4.46 -0.50 13.42
C ASP A 17 -5.90 -0.99 13.55
N MET A 18 -6.80 -0.05 13.88
CA MET A 18 -8.19 -0.39 14.14
C MET A 18 -8.90 -0.89 12.89
N CYS A 19 -8.65 -0.26 11.73
CA CYS A 19 -9.30 -0.64 10.47
C CYS A 19 -8.93 -2.07 10.07
N ASN A 20 -7.63 -2.41 10.15
CA ASN A 20 -7.15 -3.75 9.84
C ASN A 20 -7.62 -4.79 10.86
N ALA A 21 -7.67 -4.45 12.15
CA ALA A 21 -8.18 -5.35 13.19
C ALA A 21 -9.64 -5.76 12.96
N PHE A 22 -10.48 -4.88 12.39
CA PHE A 22 -11.86 -5.21 12.02
C PHE A 22 -11.94 -6.23 10.88
N ILE A 23 -10.93 -6.33 10.01
CA ILE A 23 -10.88 -7.37 8.97
C ILE A 23 -10.68 -8.74 9.63
N SER A 24 -9.69 -8.90 10.51
CA SER A 24 -9.46 -10.15 11.25
C SER A 24 -10.64 -10.49 12.16
N LEU A 25 -11.19 -9.51 12.90
CA LEU A 25 -12.37 -9.72 13.73
C LEU A 25 -13.55 -10.25 12.90
N THR A 26 -13.83 -9.61 11.75
CA THR A 26 -14.94 -10.01 10.89
C THR A 26 -14.75 -11.44 10.38
N SER A 27 -13.54 -11.80 9.95
CA SER A 27 -13.20 -13.17 9.57
C SER A 27 -13.43 -14.17 10.70
N ASN A 28 -13.05 -13.81 11.93
CA ASN A 28 -13.18 -14.66 13.10
C ASN A 28 -14.64 -14.87 13.53
N ILE A 29 -15.50 -13.86 13.49
CA ILE A 29 -16.89 -13.96 13.93
C ILE A 29 -17.85 -14.50 12.87
N LEU A 30 -17.46 -14.49 11.59
CA LEU A 30 -18.29 -15.08 10.54
C LEU A 30 -18.53 -16.57 10.81
N ASN A 31 -19.74 -17.04 10.51
CA ASN A 31 -20.04 -18.46 10.45
C ASN A 31 -19.36 -19.11 9.23
N LYS A 32 -19.21 -20.43 9.24
CA LYS A 32 -18.72 -21.18 8.06
C LYS A 32 -19.57 -20.83 6.82
N ASN A 33 -18.91 -20.54 5.71
CA ASN A 33 -19.46 -20.05 4.44
C ASN A 33 -20.15 -18.67 4.54
N GLY A 34 -20.00 -17.98 5.67
CA GLY A 34 -20.46 -16.61 5.85
C GLY A 34 -19.65 -15.65 4.98
N LYS A 35 -20.30 -14.61 4.47
CA LYS A 35 -19.69 -13.62 3.57
C LYS A 35 -19.69 -12.25 4.23
N ALA A 36 -18.63 -11.49 4.01
CA ALA A 36 -18.54 -10.09 4.43
C ALA A 36 -18.04 -9.19 3.29
N GLY A 37 -18.50 -7.95 3.35
CA GLY A 37 -17.97 -6.83 2.57
C GLY A 37 -17.55 -5.73 3.54
N LEU A 38 -16.32 -5.23 3.38
CA LEU A 38 -15.74 -4.20 4.25
C LEU A 38 -15.23 -3.03 3.42
N VAL A 39 -15.42 -1.83 3.95
CA VAL A 39 -14.73 -0.61 3.49
C VAL A 39 -13.50 -0.45 4.37
N THR A 40 -12.33 -0.43 3.76
CA THR A 40 -11.04 -0.48 4.47
C THR A 40 -10.07 0.56 3.92
N GLN A 41 -9.05 0.93 4.69
CA GLN A 41 -7.89 1.59 4.10
C GLN A 41 -7.08 0.57 3.28
N ASN A 42 -6.34 1.03 2.26
CA ASN A 42 -5.62 0.14 1.34
C ASN A 42 -4.18 -0.20 1.76
N SER A 43 -3.68 0.32 2.88
CA SER A 43 -2.26 0.20 3.26
C SER A 43 -1.79 -1.25 3.45
N TRP A 44 -2.65 -2.10 3.99
CA TRP A 44 -2.40 -3.52 4.22
C TRP A 44 -2.22 -4.34 2.93
N ILE A 45 -2.66 -3.82 1.79
CA ILE A 45 -2.52 -4.47 0.48
C ILE A 45 -1.05 -4.50 0.04
N TYR A 46 -0.27 -3.47 0.41
CA TYR A 46 1.07 -3.21 -0.14
C TYR A 46 2.20 -3.33 0.86
N LEU A 47 2.04 -2.80 2.09
CA LEU A 47 3.21 -2.61 2.96
C LEU A 47 3.72 -3.95 3.51
N ASP A 48 5.04 -4.12 3.54
CA ASP A 48 5.69 -5.34 4.05
C ASP A 48 5.43 -5.60 5.52
N SER A 49 5.12 -4.55 6.29
CA SER A 49 4.66 -4.69 7.66
C SER A 49 3.43 -5.60 7.77
N PHE A 50 2.57 -5.69 6.76
CA PHE A 50 1.35 -6.51 6.80
C PHE A 50 1.49 -7.89 6.16
N ILE A 51 2.70 -8.42 5.95
CA ILE A 51 2.89 -9.77 5.38
C ILE A 51 2.13 -10.83 6.20
N ASP A 52 2.32 -10.86 7.51
CA ASP A 52 1.71 -11.88 8.38
C ASP A 52 0.18 -11.73 8.45
N PHE A 53 -0.32 -10.48 8.47
CA PHE A 53 -1.74 -10.19 8.38
C PHE A 53 -2.37 -10.68 7.07
N ARG A 54 -1.69 -10.49 5.92
CA ARG A 54 -2.15 -11.01 4.64
C ARG A 54 -2.18 -12.53 4.64
N ARG A 55 -1.17 -13.20 5.22
CA ARG A 55 -1.16 -14.67 5.38
C ARG A 55 -2.33 -15.15 6.24
N GLU A 56 -2.59 -14.50 7.37
CA GLU A 56 -3.70 -14.84 8.28
C GLU A 56 -5.03 -14.82 7.52
N ILE A 57 -5.33 -13.70 6.86
CA ILE A 57 -6.60 -13.50 6.15
C ILE A 57 -6.74 -14.48 4.97
N LEU A 58 -5.71 -14.65 4.15
CA LEU A 58 -5.76 -15.54 2.99
C LEU A 58 -5.80 -17.04 3.37
N SER A 59 -5.34 -17.40 4.57
CA SER A 59 -5.41 -18.79 5.07
C SER A 59 -6.78 -19.12 5.68
N ASN A 60 -7.43 -18.12 6.28
CA ASN A 60 -8.68 -18.29 7.03
C ASN A 60 -9.93 -17.88 6.23
N SER A 61 -9.76 -17.38 5.00
CA SER A 61 -10.87 -16.94 4.17
C SER A 61 -10.56 -17.03 2.68
N SER A 62 -11.62 -17.19 1.88
CA SER A 62 -11.57 -17.03 0.43
C SER A 62 -11.86 -15.59 0.05
N ILE A 63 -10.82 -14.85 -0.36
CA ILE A 63 -11.00 -13.48 -0.85
C ILE A 63 -11.64 -13.52 -2.23
N LYS A 64 -12.76 -12.82 -2.39
CA LYS A 64 -13.52 -12.81 -3.65
C LYS A 64 -13.18 -11.60 -4.49
N SER A 65 -13.06 -10.42 -3.88
CA SER A 65 -12.63 -9.22 -4.58
C SER A 65 -11.94 -8.21 -3.69
N ILE A 66 -11.01 -7.47 -4.28
CA ILE A 66 -10.42 -6.25 -3.73
C ILE A 66 -10.62 -5.15 -4.77
N ILE A 67 -11.34 -4.10 -4.42
CA ILE A 67 -11.59 -2.94 -5.29
C ILE A 67 -10.91 -1.73 -4.68
N GLU A 68 -9.91 -1.15 -5.34
CA GLU A 68 -9.23 0.03 -4.84
C GLU A 68 -9.83 1.30 -5.46
N LEU A 69 -10.37 2.17 -4.59
CA LEU A 69 -11.02 3.42 -4.95
C LEU A 69 -10.08 4.64 -4.84
N GLY A 70 -9.03 4.55 -4.01
CA GLY A 70 -8.09 5.66 -3.79
C GLY A 70 -8.59 6.70 -2.81
N SER A 71 -8.02 7.91 -2.86
CA SER A 71 -8.25 8.99 -1.89
C SER A 71 -9.59 9.72 -2.04
N ASN A 72 -10.23 9.62 -3.20
CA ASN A 72 -11.45 10.35 -3.53
C ASN A 72 -12.67 9.42 -3.50
N ALA A 73 -12.70 8.52 -2.52
CA ALA A 73 -13.74 7.49 -2.39
C ALA A 73 -15.05 8.02 -1.79
N PHE A 74 -14.99 9.17 -1.10
CA PHE A 74 -16.13 9.79 -0.43
C PHE A 74 -16.22 11.26 -0.83
N TYR A 75 -17.44 11.73 -1.11
CA TYR A 75 -17.71 13.10 -1.54
C TYR A 75 -17.26 14.16 -0.53
N ASP A 76 -17.44 13.88 0.76
CA ASP A 76 -17.19 14.83 1.84
C ASP A 76 -15.74 14.81 2.35
N LEU A 77 -14.92 13.85 1.90
CA LEU A 77 -13.50 13.78 2.27
C LEU A 77 -12.66 14.60 1.30
N SER A 78 -12.72 15.93 1.44
CA SER A 78 -11.77 16.82 0.76
C SER A 78 -10.51 17.03 1.63
N GLY A 79 -9.38 16.51 1.18
CA GLY A 79 -8.07 16.76 1.81
C GLY A 79 -7.57 15.71 2.82
N GLU A 80 -8.38 14.72 3.20
CA GLU A 80 -7.90 13.59 4.01
C GLU A 80 -7.14 12.57 3.16
N LYS A 81 -5.96 12.14 3.63
CA LYS A 81 -5.06 11.19 2.95
C LYS A 81 -5.50 9.71 3.14
N ALA A 82 -6.80 9.43 3.18
CA ALA A 82 -7.28 8.06 3.36
C ALA A 82 -7.51 7.42 2.00
N ASN A 83 -6.66 6.49 1.59
CA ASN A 83 -6.89 5.69 0.40
C ASN A 83 -7.76 4.48 0.74
N ILE A 84 -8.88 4.34 0.03
CA ILE A 84 -9.92 3.35 0.36
C ILE A 84 -9.88 2.15 -0.58
N ALA A 85 -10.16 0.98 -0.02
CA ALA A 85 -10.40 -0.27 -0.71
C ALA A 85 -11.67 -0.96 -0.20
N LEU A 86 -12.44 -1.57 -1.10
CA LEU A 86 -13.56 -2.44 -0.81
C LEU A 86 -13.07 -3.90 -0.85
N LEU A 87 -13.24 -4.61 0.26
CA LEU A 87 -12.84 -6.00 0.41
C LEU A 87 -14.10 -6.86 0.49
N THR A 88 -14.18 -7.93 -0.29
CA THR A 88 -15.20 -8.97 -0.11
C THR A 88 -14.56 -10.34 0.04
N PHE A 89 -15.05 -11.11 1.01
CA PHE A 89 -14.52 -12.43 1.30
C PHE A 89 -15.58 -13.34 1.90
N GLU A 90 -15.28 -14.63 1.87
CA GLU A 90 -16.08 -15.70 2.44
C GLU A 90 -15.25 -16.49 3.43
N LYS A 91 -15.81 -16.79 4.61
CA LYS A 91 -15.18 -17.68 5.57
C LYS A 91 -15.32 -19.11 5.07
N SER A 92 -14.28 -19.59 4.41
CA SER A 92 -14.16 -20.98 3.98
C SER A 92 -12.86 -21.54 4.51
N ASN A 93 -12.75 -22.87 4.49
CA ASN A 93 -11.43 -23.46 4.54
C ASN A 93 -10.66 -23.05 3.26
N TYR A 94 -9.35 -23.07 3.36
CA TYR A 94 -8.47 -22.81 2.24
C TYR A 94 -8.80 -23.74 1.05
N GLU A 95 -9.10 -23.15 -0.11
CA GLU A 95 -9.33 -23.85 -1.36
C GLU A 95 -8.32 -23.36 -2.41
N ASN A 96 -7.55 -24.29 -2.99
CA ASN A 96 -6.50 -23.97 -3.97
C ASN A 96 -7.04 -23.27 -5.23
N ASP A 97 -8.32 -23.46 -5.54
CA ASP A 97 -8.97 -22.97 -6.75
C ASP A 97 -9.61 -21.57 -6.58
N ASN A 98 -9.42 -20.90 -5.44
CA ASN A 98 -9.99 -19.56 -5.24
C ASN A 98 -9.23 -18.50 -6.07
N PHE A 99 -9.95 -17.85 -6.99
CA PHE A 99 -9.45 -16.70 -7.75
C PHE A 99 -9.98 -15.39 -7.17
N ILE A 100 -9.07 -14.45 -6.92
CA ILE A 100 -9.36 -13.11 -6.42
C ILE A 100 -9.53 -12.15 -7.61
N LYS A 101 -10.61 -11.36 -7.60
CA LYS A 101 -10.77 -10.22 -8.52
C LYS A 101 -10.11 -8.98 -7.92
N LEU A 102 -9.01 -8.54 -8.51
CA LEU A 102 -8.34 -7.27 -8.19
C LEU A 102 -8.82 -6.20 -9.17
N ILE A 103 -9.46 -5.15 -8.66
CA ILE A 103 -10.04 -4.08 -9.47
C ILE A 103 -9.42 -2.75 -9.03
N SER A 104 -8.69 -2.10 -9.93
CA SER A 104 -8.08 -0.80 -9.65
C SER A 104 -8.88 0.32 -10.32
N LEU A 105 -9.50 1.18 -9.52
CA LEU A 105 -10.28 2.34 -9.99
C LEU A 105 -9.71 3.68 -9.51
N LYS A 106 -8.63 3.66 -8.71
CA LYS A 106 -8.07 4.85 -8.02
C LYS A 106 -7.66 6.03 -8.91
N ASN A 107 -7.39 5.77 -10.19
CA ASN A 107 -6.98 6.80 -11.15
C ASN A 107 -8.16 7.32 -11.99
N LEU A 108 -9.38 6.86 -11.73
CA LEU A 108 -10.57 7.31 -12.42
C LEU A 108 -11.27 8.43 -11.63
N PRO A 109 -11.93 9.37 -12.31
CA PRO A 109 -12.85 10.29 -11.64
C PRO A 109 -13.95 9.52 -10.90
N GLN A 110 -14.38 10.06 -9.75
CA GLN A 110 -15.37 9.41 -8.89
C GLN A 110 -16.65 8.99 -9.62
N GLN A 111 -17.23 9.92 -10.38
CA GLN A 111 -18.42 9.67 -11.19
C GLN A 111 -18.26 8.46 -12.14
N LYS A 112 -17.05 8.26 -12.68
CA LYS A 112 -16.78 7.17 -13.63
C LYS A 112 -16.73 5.82 -12.93
N TYR A 113 -16.05 5.71 -11.79
CA TYR A 113 -16.03 4.43 -11.09
C TYR A 113 -17.39 4.10 -10.46
N GLU A 114 -18.18 5.10 -10.03
CA GLU A 114 -19.55 4.89 -9.56
C GLU A 114 -20.43 4.30 -10.68
N GLN A 115 -20.33 4.83 -11.90
CA GLN A 115 -21.00 4.27 -13.06
C GLN A 115 -20.56 2.82 -13.34
N LEU A 116 -19.26 2.52 -13.28
CA LEU A 116 -18.74 1.17 -13.49
C LEU A 116 -19.27 0.19 -12.43
N LEU A 117 -19.32 0.59 -11.16
CA LEU A 117 -19.82 -0.23 -10.06
C LEU A 117 -21.33 -0.47 -10.15
N ASN A 118 -22.10 0.56 -10.51
CA ASN A 118 -23.56 0.47 -10.62
C ASN A 118 -24.02 -0.32 -11.85
N THR A 119 -23.42 -0.08 -13.01
CA THR A 119 -23.83 -0.72 -14.26
C THR A 119 -23.19 -2.10 -14.46
N LYS A 120 -22.09 -2.38 -13.76
CA LYS A 120 -21.19 -3.53 -13.99
C LYS A 120 -20.66 -3.63 -15.43
N SER A 121 -20.90 -2.62 -16.27
CA SER A 121 -20.43 -2.59 -17.65
C SER A 121 -18.94 -2.23 -17.66
N ASN A 122 -18.15 -2.90 -18.50
CA ASN A 122 -16.73 -2.62 -18.71
C ASN A 122 -15.80 -2.69 -17.48
N ILE A 123 -16.28 -3.10 -16.31
CA ILE A 123 -15.45 -3.24 -15.10
C ILE A 123 -14.36 -4.31 -15.28
N GLU A 124 -14.59 -5.29 -16.16
CA GLU A 124 -13.63 -6.32 -16.53
C GLU A 124 -12.36 -5.73 -17.16
N ASN A 125 -12.42 -4.56 -17.81
CA ASN A 125 -11.23 -3.87 -18.34
C ASN A 125 -10.28 -3.37 -17.25
N TYR A 126 -10.78 -3.25 -16.02
CA TYR A 126 -10.01 -2.86 -14.83
C TYR A 126 -9.81 -4.03 -13.87
N THR A 127 -10.27 -5.22 -14.24
CA THR A 127 -10.25 -6.41 -13.39
C THR A 127 -9.10 -7.32 -13.78
N ARG A 128 -8.29 -7.70 -12.80
CA ARG A 128 -7.36 -8.83 -12.92
C ARG A 128 -7.85 -9.97 -12.04
N ARG A 129 -7.78 -11.19 -12.57
CA ARG A 129 -7.98 -12.41 -11.79
C ARG A 129 -6.62 -12.99 -11.42
N VAL A 130 -6.46 -13.35 -10.15
CA VAL A 130 -5.22 -13.94 -9.61
C VAL A 130 -5.57 -15.12 -8.72
N SER A 131 -4.72 -16.15 -8.74
CA SER A 131 -4.88 -17.28 -7.82
C SER A 131 -4.49 -16.84 -6.42
N GLN A 132 -5.37 -17.10 -5.45
CA GLN A 132 -5.06 -16.89 -4.03
C GLN A 132 -3.92 -17.81 -3.58
N TYR A 133 -3.88 -19.04 -4.09
CA TYR A 133 -2.79 -19.99 -3.84
C TYR A 133 -1.45 -19.41 -4.28
N GLU A 134 -1.38 -18.85 -5.49
CA GLU A 134 -0.13 -18.26 -6.00
C GLU A 134 0.35 -17.10 -5.12
N ILE A 135 -0.55 -16.22 -4.68
CA ILE A 135 -0.19 -15.08 -3.80
C ILE A 135 0.36 -15.56 -2.46
N LEU A 136 -0.29 -16.55 -1.83
CA LEU A 136 0.17 -17.12 -0.56
C LEU A 136 1.57 -17.72 -0.63
N ASN A 137 1.97 -18.22 -1.81
CA ASN A 137 3.28 -18.81 -2.05
C ASN A 137 4.35 -17.79 -2.46
N THR A 138 4.03 -16.49 -2.52
CA THR A 138 5.03 -15.44 -2.70
C THR A 138 5.59 -14.97 -1.35
N GLU A 139 6.83 -14.50 -1.33
CA GLU A 139 7.45 -13.98 -0.09
C GLU A 139 6.70 -12.77 0.48
N SER A 140 6.26 -11.86 -0.39
CA SER A 140 5.61 -10.61 -0.01
C SER A 140 4.11 -10.77 0.28
N VAL A 141 3.46 -11.82 -0.27
CA VAL A 141 2.02 -12.08 -0.13
C VAL A 141 1.19 -10.85 -0.54
N GLN A 142 1.68 -10.01 -1.45
CA GLN A 142 1.06 -8.74 -1.81
C GLN A 142 0.03 -8.90 -2.94
N PHE A 143 -0.98 -8.03 -2.97
CA PHE A 143 -1.89 -7.92 -4.11
C PHE A 143 -1.36 -6.84 -5.05
N ASP A 144 -0.71 -7.26 -6.13
CA ASP A 144 -0.29 -6.34 -7.18
C ASP A 144 -1.54 -5.77 -7.90
N MET A 145 -1.96 -4.56 -7.58
CA MET A 145 -3.18 -3.98 -8.16
C MET A 145 -2.98 -3.35 -9.55
N PHE A 146 -1.74 -3.13 -9.99
CA PHE A 146 -1.43 -2.20 -11.09
C PHE A 146 -0.51 -2.71 -12.17
N SER A 147 0.40 -3.64 -11.85
CA SER A 147 1.52 -3.88 -12.74
C SER A 147 1.04 -4.38 -14.09
N SER A 148 1.76 -4.03 -15.15
CA SER A 148 1.55 -4.70 -16.45
C SER A 148 2.11 -6.12 -16.38
N LYS A 149 1.73 -6.97 -17.33
CA LYS A 149 2.34 -8.30 -17.46
C LYS A 149 3.86 -8.18 -17.64
N GLY A 150 4.30 -7.27 -18.50
CA GLY A 150 5.72 -7.02 -18.73
C GLY A 150 6.48 -6.60 -17.47
N LEU A 151 5.92 -5.72 -16.64
CA LEU A 151 6.58 -5.31 -15.38
C LEU A 151 6.72 -6.50 -14.42
N ARG A 152 5.69 -7.35 -14.30
CA ARG A 152 5.76 -8.57 -13.48
C ARG A 152 6.80 -9.56 -14.00
N ASP A 153 6.85 -9.75 -15.32
CA ASP A 153 7.82 -10.64 -15.95
C ASP A 153 9.25 -10.15 -15.70
N ILE A 154 9.48 -8.83 -15.76
CA ILE A 154 10.76 -8.20 -15.41
C ILE A 154 11.08 -8.46 -13.93
N LEU A 155 10.14 -8.18 -13.02
CA LEU A 155 10.35 -8.36 -11.57
C LEU A 155 10.63 -9.82 -11.18
N LYS A 156 10.07 -10.78 -11.91
CA LYS A 156 10.25 -12.22 -11.63
C LYS A 156 11.53 -12.80 -12.24
N ASN A 157 11.91 -12.34 -13.44
CA ASN A 157 12.97 -12.98 -14.22
C ASN A 157 14.29 -12.18 -14.25
N SER A 158 14.31 -10.94 -13.75
CA SER A 158 15.52 -10.11 -13.75
C SER A 158 16.27 -10.23 -12.44
N SER A 159 17.59 -10.13 -12.52
CA SER A 159 18.46 -9.95 -11.36
C SER A 159 18.02 -8.76 -10.51
N THR A 160 18.18 -8.91 -9.20
CA THR A 160 17.90 -7.81 -8.26
C THR A 160 18.92 -6.69 -8.46
N TYR A 161 18.51 -5.43 -8.30
CA TYR A 161 19.43 -4.30 -8.43
C TYR A 161 20.64 -4.41 -7.49
N GLY A 162 20.44 -5.03 -6.31
CA GLY A 162 21.47 -5.28 -5.31
C GLY A 162 22.64 -6.15 -5.80
N GLU A 163 22.47 -6.92 -6.87
CA GLU A 163 23.55 -7.69 -7.49
C GLU A 163 24.56 -6.80 -8.23
N TYR A 164 24.13 -5.62 -8.69
CA TYR A 164 24.95 -4.71 -9.49
C TYR A 164 25.46 -3.51 -8.69
N ALA A 165 24.67 -3.04 -7.73
CA ALA A 165 25.02 -1.87 -6.91
C ALA A 165 24.30 -1.89 -5.56
N ILE A 166 24.99 -1.36 -4.54
CA ILE A 166 24.40 -1.13 -3.22
C ILE A 166 23.74 0.24 -3.24
N PRO A 167 22.41 0.36 -3.02
CA PRO A 167 21.77 1.65 -2.91
C PRO A 167 22.30 2.36 -1.67
N MET A 168 22.85 3.57 -1.86
CA MET A 168 23.31 4.40 -0.76
C MET A 168 22.22 5.41 -0.38
N GLN A 169 21.93 5.52 0.91
CA GLN A 169 21.19 6.66 1.43
C GLN A 169 22.11 7.88 1.38
N GLY A 170 21.64 8.99 0.80
CA GLY A 170 22.34 10.27 0.90
C GLY A 170 22.45 10.75 2.35
N THR A 171 23.11 11.89 2.57
CA THR A 171 23.29 12.45 3.91
C THR A 171 21.95 12.65 4.63
N SER A 172 21.72 11.88 5.71
CA SER A 172 20.59 12.07 6.63
C SER A 172 21.10 12.77 7.88
N THR A 173 20.82 14.06 8.01
CA THR A 173 21.38 14.89 9.09
C THR A 173 20.73 14.64 10.45
N GLY A 174 19.55 13.99 10.50
CA GLY A 174 18.75 13.80 11.73
C GLY A 174 18.22 15.10 12.38
N ASN A 175 18.86 16.24 12.09
CA ASN A 175 18.51 17.58 12.54
C ASN A 175 18.67 18.58 11.39
N ALA A 176 17.80 18.43 10.38
CA ALA A 176 17.78 19.31 9.22
C ALA A 176 17.58 20.79 9.56
N LYS A 177 17.02 21.11 10.73
CA LYS A 177 16.74 22.50 11.14
C LYS A 177 18.01 23.27 11.51
N SER A 178 19.01 22.62 12.11
CA SER A 178 20.27 23.27 12.49
C SER A 178 21.42 23.01 11.53
N LEU A 179 21.37 21.90 10.79
CA LEU A 179 22.47 21.44 9.93
C LEU A 179 22.26 21.75 8.44
N ILE A 180 21.11 22.31 8.05
CA ILE A 180 20.84 22.69 6.65
C ILE A 180 20.40 24.14 6.59
N ASP A 181 21.08 24.94 5.77
CA ASP A 181 20.72 26.33 5.48
C ASP A 181 21.02 26.66 4.02
N PHE A 182 20.64 27.85 3.58
CA PHE A 182 20.93 28.33 2.23
C PHE A 182 22.42 28.66 2.05
N TYR A 183 23.01 28.23 0.93
CA TYR A 183 24.46 28.36 0.72
C TYR A 183 24.96 29.81 0.77
N TRP A 184 24.14 30.78 0.37
CA TRP A 184 24.52 32.20 0.34
C TRP A 184 24.69 32.81 1.74
N ARG A 185 24.26 32.13 2.81
CA ARG A 185 24.49 32.58 4.19
C ARG A 185 25.85 32.17 4.74
N HIS A 186 26.53 31.24 4.08
CA HIS A 186 27.76 30.60 4.57
C HIS A 186 28.90 30.70 3.55
N ILE A 187 28.91 31.78 2.74
CA ILE A 187 29.96 32.02 1.74
C ILE A 187 31.31 32.24 2.46
N GLY A 188 32.28 31.37 2.20
CA GLY A 188 33.61 31.42 2.81
C GLY A 188 33.74 30.66 4.14
N ASP A 189 32.68 30.02 4.62
CA ASP A 189 32.72 29.13 5.78
C ASP A 189 33.05 27.69 5.30
N SER A 190 34.21 27.18 5.71
CA SER A 190 34.67 25.83 5.31
C SER A 190 33.89 24.70 5.96
N ASP A 191 33.15 24.97 7.03
CA ASP A 191 32.34 23.96 7.71
C ASP A 191 31.08 23.62 6.90
N TRP A 192 30.64 24.50 5.98
CA TRP A 192 29.40 24.30 5.22
C TRP A 192 29.68 23.84 3.79
N VAL A 193 29.21 22.64 3.47
CA VAL A 193 29.39 22.01 2.16
C VAL A 193 28.09 22.08 1.36
N PRO A 194 28.11 22.51 0.08
CA PRO A 194 26.93 22.49 -0.77
C PRO A 194 26.28 21.10 -0.86
N VAL A 195 24.95 21.04 -0.79
CA VAL A 195 24.20 19.79 -0.82
C VAL A 195 22.98 19.90 -1.73
N SER A 196 22.66 18.80 -2.41
CA SER A 196 21.39 18.68 -3.13
C SER A 196 20.33 18.11 -2.20
N LYS A 197 19.30 18.91 -1.88
CA LYS A 197 18.20 18.49 -1.00
C LYS A 197 17.01 17.96 -1.81
N GLY A 198 16.38 16.88 -1.34
CA GLY A 198 15.09 16.40 -1.86
C GLY A 198 13.88 17.05 -1.16
N GLY A 199 12.66 16.65 -1.53
CA GLY A 199 11.43 16.99 -0.80
C GLY A 199 10.76 18.31 -1.19
N GLY A 200 11.24 19.00 -2.22
CA GLY A 200 10.56 20.13 -2.86
C GLY A 200 10.45 19.92 -4.37
N TYR A 201 9.64 20.76 -5.04
CA TYR A 201 9.49 20.68 -6.48
C TYR A 201 10.68 21.32 -7.21
N SER A 202 11.32 20.55 -8.09
CA SER A 202 12.24 21.07 -9.09
C SER A 202 12.19 20.18 -10.32
N ARG A 203 12.00 20.80 -11.49
CA ARG A 203 11.70 20.08 -12.73
C ARG A 203 12.95 19.48 -13.39
N TRP A 204 14.12 20.10 -13.21
CA TRP A 204 15.31 19.84 -14.03
C TRP A 204 16.58 19.51 -13.24
N GLN A 205 16.61 19.79 -11.94
CA GLN A 205 17.77 19.57 -11.08
C GLN A 205 17.36 19.37 -9.64
N GLY A 206 18.26 18.85 -8.81
CA GLY A 206 18.03 18.82 -7.35
C GLY A 206 18.00 20.23 -6.75
N LEU A 207 17.56 20.34 -5.50
CA LEU A 207 17.52 21.63 -4.79
C LEU A 207 18.93 22.00 -4.33
N ASN A 208 19.72 22.55 -5.25
CA ASN A 208 21.16 22.83 -5.09
C ASN A 208 21.44 24.19 -4.43
N TYR A 209 20.42 24.82 -3.83
CA TYR A 209 20.55 26.09 -3.13
C TYR A 209 20.76 25.94 -1.62
N TYR A 210 21.04 24.71 -1.16
CA TYR A 210 21.31 24.40 0.24
C TYR A 210 22.79 24.04 0.47
N CYS A 211 23.22 24.17 1.71
CA CYS A 211 24.47 23.62 2.24
C CYS A 211 24.17 22.83 3.52
N VAL A 212 25.06 21.91 3.86
CA VAL A 212 25.04 21.11 5.08
C VAL A 212 26.31 21.37 5.89
N LYS A 213 26.16 21.50 7.20
CA LYS A 213 27.28 21.55 8.16
C LYS A 213 27.63 20.16 8.66
#